data_AF-A0A493TCU9-F1
#
_entry.id   AF-A0A493TCU9-F1
#
_cell.length_a   1.000
_cell.length_b   1.000
_cell.length_c   1.000
_cell.angle_alpha   90.00
_cell.angle_beta   90.00
_cell.angle_gamma   90.00
#
_symmetry.space_group_name_H-M   'P 1'
#
loop_
_entity.id
_entity.type
_entity.pdbx_description
1 polymer ?
#
loop_
_entity_poly.entity_id
_entity_poly.type
_entity_poly.pdbx_seq_one_letter_code
_entity_poly.pdbx_strand_id
1 'polypeptide(L)' 'SVLTGVPVHCEELLLKLMQSELNVEEVVNDRSWKVFNERCRIHYKPPKSQ' A
#
# COMPACT_ATOMS: atom_id res chain seq x y z
N SER A 1 -9.21 17.02 35.63
CA SER A 1 -8.74 17.16 34.24
C SER A 1 -7.24 16.89 34.20
N VAL A 2 -6.83 15.64 33.98
CA VAL A 2 -5.42 15.33 33.70
C VAL A 2 -5.33 15.22 32.18
N LEU A 3 -4.75 16.25 31.57
CA LEU A 3 -4.45 16.29 30.14
C LEU A 3 -3.52 15.11 29.80
N THR A 4 -4.04 14.18 29.00
CA THR A 4 -3.36 13.53 27.86
C THR A 4 -1.83 13.54 27.91
N GLY A 5 -1.25 12.61 28.66
CA GLY A 5 0.16 12.26 28.56
C GLY A 5 0.34 11.04 27.67
N VAL A 6 0.08 11.17 26.36
CA VAL A 6 0.59 10.20 25.39
C VAL A 6 2.06 10.57 25.16
N PRO A 7 3.03 9.67 25.37
CA PRO A 7 4.44 10.00 25.18
C PRO A 7 4.70 10.38 23.71
N VAL A 8 5.36 11.51 23.47
CA VAL A 8 5.69 12.09 22.15
C VAL A 8 6.33 11.08 21.19
N HIS A 9 7.05 10.10 21.74
CA HIS A 9 7.68 9.01 20.97
C HIS A 9 6.66 8.02 20.38
N CYS A 10 5.53 7.80 21.06
CA CYS A 10 4.42 7.02 20.55
C CYS A 10 3.61 7.83 19.52
N GLU A 11 3.49 9.15 19.68
CA GLU A 11 2.84 10.01 18.67
C GLU A 11 3.62 9.98 17.36
N GLU A 12 4.95 10.09 17.38
CA GLU A 12 5.76 10.04 16.15
C GLU A 12 5.70 8.65 15.47
N LEU A 13 5.70 7.57 16.25
CA LEU A 13 5.54 6.21 15.74
C LEU A 13 4.12 5.98 15.18
N LEU A 14 3.10 6.51 15.84
CA LEU A 14 1.71 6.45 15.42
C LEU A 14 1.50 7.26 14.14
N LEU A 15 2.10 8.44 14.03
CA LEU A 15 2.08 9.25 12.81
C LEU A 15 2.75 8.52 11.64
N LYS A 16 3.86 7.82 11.87
CA LYS A 16 4.53 6.97 10.86
C LYS A 16 3.66 5.78 10.45
N LEU A 17 2.90 5.21 11.39
CA LEU A 17 1.96 4.11 11.14
C LEU A 17 0.72 4.56 10.34
N MET A 18 0.14 5.72 10.68
CA MET A 18 -0.99 6.32 9.95
C MET A 18 -0.59 6.75 8.54
N GLN A 19 0.66 7.21 8.34
CA GLN A 19 1.20 7.45 7.00
C GLN A 19 1.37 6.16 6.17
N SER A 20 1.33 4.99 6.82
CA SER A 20 1.40 3.68 6.15
C SER A 20 0.02 3.10 5.84
N GLU A 21 -1.05 3.90 5.93
CA GLU A 21 -2.38 3.54 5.43
C GLU A 21 -2.34 3.44 3.89
N LEU A 22 -1.79 2.33 3.39
CA LEU A 22 -1.89 1.93 1.99
C LEU A 22 -3.34 1.52 1.72
N ASN A 23 -4.02 2.22 0.80
CA ASN A 23 -5.36 1.90 0.37
C ASN A 23 -5.45 0.42 -0.07
N VAL A 24 -6.54 -0.26 0.32
CA VAL A 24 -6.79 -1.67 -0.05
C VAL A 24 -6.72 -1.87 -1.56
N GLU A 25 -7.20 -0.91 -2.35
CA GLU A 25 -7.08 -0.92 -3.81
C GLU A 25 -5.62 -0.95 -4.28
N GLU A 26 -4.74 -0.16 -3.65
CA GLU A 26 -3.31 -0.09 -3.99
C GLU A 26 -2.59 -1.39 -3.62
N VAL A 27 -2.90 -1.97 -2.45
CA VAL A 27 -2.35 -3.26 -2.01
C VAL A 27 -2.80 -4.40 -2.92
N VAL A 28 -4.08 -4.41 -3.31
CA VAL A 28 -4.62 -5.38 -4.25
C VAL A 28 -3.98 -5.19 -5.62
N ASN A 29 -3.76 -3.96 -6.06
CA ASN A 29 -3.10 -3.65 -7.33
C ASN A 29 -1.63 -4.10 -7.35
N ASP A 30 -0.84 -3.84 -6.31
CA ASP A 30 0.57 -4.30 -6.22
C ASP A 30 0.67 -5.84 -6.26
N ARG A 31 -0.14 -6.52 -5.44
CA ARG A 31 -0.17 -7.98 -5.39
C ARG A 31 -0.65 -8.58 -6.71
N SER A 32 -1.67 -7.99 -7.32
CA SER A 32 -2.22 -8.44 -8.60
C SER A 32 -1.22 -8.22 -9.73
N TRP A 33 -0.52 -7.08 -9.75
CA TRP A 33 0.52 -6.78 -10.74
C TRP A 33 1.70 -7.74 -10.65
N LYS A 34 2.17 -8.06 -9.44
CA LYS A 34 3.23 -9.06 -9.27
C LYS A 34 2.83 -10.42 -9.81
N VAL A 35 1.65 -10.90 -9.45
CA VAL A 35 1.14 -12.21 -9.93
C VAL A 35 0.92 -12.19 -11.44
N PHE A 36 0.38 -11.09 -11.99
CA PHE A 36 0.23 -10.91 -13.44
C PHE A 36 1.57 -10.93 -14.16
N ASN A 37 2.56 -10.20 -13.64
CA ASN A 37 3.89 -10.10 -14.24
C ASN A 37 4.64 -11.44 -14.21
N GLU A 38 4.43 -12.25 -13.17
CA GLU A 38 5.06 -13.55 -13.00
C GLU A 38 4.38 -14.67 -13.81
N ARG A 39 3.04 -14.71 -13.83
CA ARG A 39 2.28 -15.83 -14.43
C ARG A 39 1.74 -15.53 -15.82
N CYS A 40 1.30 -14.30 -16.07
CA CYS A 40 0.51 -13.95 -17.24
C CYS A 40 1.28 -13.15 -18.28
N ARG A 41 2.37 -12.47 -17.90
CA ARG A 41 3.15 -11.59 -18.79
C ARG A 41 3.63 -12.27 -20.06
N ILE A 42 4.05 -13.53 -19.98
CA ILE A 42 4.57 -14.30 -21.12
C ILE A 42 3.47 -14.62 -22.16
N HIS A 43 2.21 -14.64 -21.74
CA HIS A 43 1.05 -14.91 -22.59
C HIS A 43 0.30 -13.63 -23.00
N TYR A 44 0.56 -12.54 -22.28
CA TYR A 44 -0.06 -11.25 -22.54
C TYR A 44 0.55 -10.60 -23.78
N LYS A 45 -0.23 -10.55 -24.86
CA LYS A 45 0.08 -9.72 -26.03
C LYS A 45 -0.75 -8.45 -25.91
N PRO A 46 -0.14 -7.30 -25.57
CA PRO A 46 -0.90 -6.07 -25.49
C PRO A 46 -1.60 -5.80 -26.83
N PRO A 47 -2.89 -5.44 -26.82
CA PRO A 47 -3.56 -4.99 -28.03
C PRO A 47 -2.75 -3.81 -28.58
N LYS A 48 -2.50 -3.80 -29.89
CA LYS A 48 -1.85 -2.65 -30.53
C LYS A 48 -2.70 -1.44 -30.20
N SER A 49 -2.11 -0.49 -29.46
CA SER A 49 -2.70 0.83 -29.25
C SER A 49 -3.09 1.39 -30.62
N GLN A 50 -4.39 1.53 -30.84
CA GLN A 50 -4.98 2.00 -32.08
C GLN A 50 -4.61 3.46 -32.33
#